data_AF-A0A529MIL8-F1
#
_entry.id   AF-A0A529MIL8-F1
#
_cell.length_a   1.000
_cell.length_b   1.000
_cell.length_c   1.000
_cell.angle_alpha   90.00
_cell.angle_beta   90.00
_cell.angle_gamma   90.00
#
_symmetry.space_group_name_H-M   'P 1'
#
loop_
_entity.id
_entity.type
_entity.pdbx_description
1 polymer ?
#
loop_
_entity_poly.entity_id
_entity_poly.type
_entity_poly.pdbx_seq_one_letter_code
_entity_poly.pdbx_strand_id
1 'polypeptide(L)' 'LILYNIKGEDAGGRLIGEHVSTGIGRPHFWDRARYYGEEQRLATALEAMEKNAG' A
#
# COMPACT_ATOMS: atom_id res chain seq x y z
N LEU A 1 -2.22 2.91 1.64
CA LEU A 1 -1.53 2.50 2.89
C LEU A 1 -1.46 0.99 2.89
N ILE A 2 -0.37 0.41 3.37
CA ILE A 2 -0.07 -1.02 3.20
C ILE A 2 0.40 -1.60 4.52
N LEU A 3 -0.07 -2.81 4.81
CA LEU A 3 0.44 -3.65 5.88
C LEU A 3 1.19 -4.83 5.26
N TYR A 4 2.17 -5.35 5.97
CA TYR A 4 2.80 -6.62 5.61
C TYR A 4 2.18 -7.72 6.46
N ASN A 5 1.40 -8.59 5.84
CA ASN A 5 0.79 -9.75 6.49
C ASN A 5 1.79 -10.90 6.51
N ILE A 6 2.39 -11.14 7.67
CA ILE A 6 3.33 -12.24 7.87
C ILE A 6 2.57 -13.56 7.93
N LYS A 7 2.92 -14.49 7.05
CA LYS A 7 2.34 -15.83 6.95
C LYS A 7 3.22 -16.92 7.58
N GLY A 8 4.50 -16.63 7.80
CA GLY A 8 5.42 -17.57 8.44
C GLY A 8 6.88 -17.18 8.25
N GLU A 9 7.76 -18.16 8.39
CA GLU A 9 9.21 -18.01 8.29
C GLU A 9 9.78 -19.21 7.51
N ASP A 10 10.70 -18.94 6.57
CA ASP A 10 11.37 -20.00 5.81
C ASP A 10 12.42 -20.73 6.65
N ALA A 11 12.99 -21.81 6.12
CA ALA A 11 14.00 -22.61 6.81
C ALA A 11 15.32 -21.84 7.11
N GLY A 12 15.52 -20.69 6.48
CA GLY A 12 16.67 -19.81 6.69
C GLY A 12 16.36 -18.61 7.60
N GLY A 13 15.17 -18.55 8.19
CA GLY A 13 14.77 -17.51 9.12
C GLY A 13 14.19 -16.25 8.47
N ARG A 14 13.82 -16.29 7.19
CA ARG A 14 13.23 -15.13 6.50
C ARG A 14 11.71 -15.15 6.62
N LEU A 15 11.13 -13.99 6.95
CA LEU A 15 9.69 -13.82 6.98
C LEU A 15 9.09 -14.03 5.58
N ILE A 16 8.07 -14.87 5.51
CA ILE A 16 7.22 -15.07 4.35
C ILE A 16 5.90 -14.36 4.63
N GLY A 17 5.42 -13.60 3.66
CA GLY A 17 4.19 -12.82 3.79
C GLY A 17 3.88 -12.03 2.53
N GLU A 18 2.82 -11.24 2.59
CA GLU A 18 2.36 -10.42 1.48
C GLU A 18 2.01 -9.01 1.92
N HIS A 19 2.13 -8.06 0.99
CA HIS A 19 1.67 -6.70 1.22
C HIS A 19 0.15 -6.65 0.99
N VAL A 20 -0.60 -6.27 2.02
CA VAL A 20 -2.05 -6.16 1.99
C VAL A 20 -2.46 -4.70 2.02
N SER A 21 -3.33 -4.31 1.09
CA SER A 21 -3.94 -2.98 1.08
C SER A 21 -4.84 -2.79 2.29
N THR A 22 -4.80 -1.61 2.91
CA THR A 22 -5.70 -1.27 4.01
C THR A 22 -7.06 -0.74 3.53
N GLY A 23 -7.30 -0.65 2.21
CA GLY A 23 -8.54 -0.10 1.63
C GLY A 23 -8.72 1.42 1.80
N ILE A 24 -7.67 2.15 2.18
CA ILE A 24 -7.75 3.61 2.37
C ILE A 24 -7.63 4.31 1.02
N GLY A 25 -8.76 4.78 0.49
CA GLY A 25 -8.81 5.52 -0.79
C GLY A 25 -8.34 6.98 -0.71
N ARG A 26 -8.45 7.63 0.47
CA ARG A 26 -7.98 9.02 0.68
C ARG A 26 -7.19 9.14 1.99
N PRO A 27 -5.87 8.92 1.98
CA PRO A 27 -5.04 9.08 3.18
C PRO A 27 -4.95 10.54 3.63
N HIS A 28 -4.61 10.78 4.90
CA HIS A 28 -4.51 12.13 5.48
C HIS A 28 -3.56 13.09 4.74
N PHE A 29 -2.57 12.57 4.02
CA PHE A 29 -1.65 13.39 3.24
C PHE A 29 -2.15 13.69 1.82
N TRP A 30 -3.37 13.29 1.46
CA TRP A 30 -3.96 13.54 0.14
C TRP A 30 -4.02 15.03 -0.18
N ASP A 31 -4.44 15.85 0.79
CA ASP A 31 -4.54 17.31 0.59
C ASP A 31 -3.16 17.93 0.35
N ARG A 32 -2.11 17.36 0.96
CA ARG A 32 -0.72 17.74 0.69
C ARG A 32 -0.28 17.31 -0.72
N ALA A 33 -0.61 16.10 -1.14
CA ALA A 33 -0.31 15.65 -2.51
C ALA A 33 -1.00 16.55 -3.54
N ARG A 34 -2.25 16.94 -3.31
CA ARG A 34 -2.97 17.92 -4.12
C ARG A 34 -2.28 19.29 -4.14
N TYR A 35 -1.85 19.79 -2.98
CA TYR A 35 -1.12 21.06 -2.90
C TYR A 35 0.16 21.06 -3.76
N TYR A 36 0.84 19.93 -3.85
CA TYR A 36 2.04 19.77 -4.69
C TYR A 36 1.75 19.30 -6.12
N GLY A 37 0.47 19.15 -6.53
CA GLY A 37 0.10 18.66 -7.87
C GLY A 37 0.31 17.16 -8.09
N GLU A 38 0.57 16.38 -7.04
CA GLU A 38 0.85 14.93 -7.08
C GLU A 38 -0.42 14.07 -6.83
N GLU A 39 -1.62 14.67 -6.80
CA GLU A 39 -2.88 13.97 -6.52
C GLU A 39 -3.11 12.79 -7.47
N GLN A 40 -2.89 12.97 -8.78
CA GLN A 40 -3.09 11.91 -9.77
C GLN A 40 -2.10 10.76 -9.58
N ARG A 41 -0.84 11.06 -9.28
CA ARG A 41 0.18 10.04 -9.03
C ARG A 41 -0.14 9.24 -7.77
N LEU A 42 -0.62 9.91 -6.73
CA LEU A 42 -1.08 9.25 -5.51
C LEU A 42 -2.29 8.35 -5.79
N ALA A 43 -3.28 8.83 -6.54
CA ALA A 43 -4.45 8.03 -6.92
C ALA A 43 -4.04 6.75 -7.67
N THR A 44 -3.16 6.87 -8.66
CA THR A 44 -2.64 5.71 -9.42
C THR A 44 -1.87 4.73 -8.54
N ALA A 45 -1.08 5.23 -7.58
CA ALA A 45 -0.37 4.38 -6.65
C ALA A 45 -1.34 3.60 -5.73
N LEU A 46 -2.39 4.24 -5.23
CA LEU A 46 -3.41 3.58 -4.40
C LEU A 46 -4.21 2.54 -5.18
N GLU A 47 -4.58 2.83 -6.43
CA GLU A 47 -5.29 1.88 -7.29
C GLU A 47 -4.42 0.65 -7.61
N ALA A 48 -3.12 0.85 -7.90
CA ALA A 48 -2.19 -0.26 -8.12
C ALA A 48 -2.02 -1.13 -6.86
N MET A 49 -2.08 -0.52 -5.68
CA MET A 49 -2.04 -1.24 -4.40
C MET A 49 -3.29 -2.09 -4.17
N GLU A 50 -4.48 -1.61 -4.53
CA GLU A 50 -5.72 -2.41 -4.44
C GLU A 50 -5.69 -3.61 -5.38
N LYS A 51 -5.20 -3.45 -6.62
CA LYS A 51 -5.12 -4.55 -7.60
C LYS A 51 -4.19 -5.69 -7.17
N ASN A 52 -3.16 -5.39 -6.38
CA ASN A 52 -2.20 -6.39 -5.90
C ASN A 52 -2.66 -7.10 -4.61
N ALA A 53 -3.72 -6.61 -3.96
CA ALA A 53 -4.27 -7.19 -2.74
C ALA A 53 -5.40 -8.20 -3.01
N GLY A 54 -5.67 -8.52 -4.28
CA GLY A 54 -6.71 -9.46 -4.73
C GLY A 54 -6.15 -10.67 -5.45
#